data_AF-A0A6P8TQX9-F1
#
_entry.id   AF-A0A6P8TQX9-F1
#
_cell.length_a   1.000
_cell.length_b   1.000
_cell.length_c   1.000
_cell.angle_alpha   90.00
_cell.angle_beta   90.00
_cell.angle_gamma   90.00
#
_symmetry.space_group_name_H-M   'P 1'
#
loop_
_entity.id
_entity.type
_entity.pdbx_description
1 polymer ?
#
loop_
_entity_poly.entity_id
_entity_poly.type
_entity_poly.pdbx_seq_one_letter_code
_entity_poly.pdbx_strand_id
1 'polypeptide(L)'
;MEDTDYVKQLNEPARRRYREKITAHIGYDPYQLKKSDFSRDLSDLPAVEAMDITSYLVLHTSYYTASQMKAYKSMEAFNYFVCGWVNDLGTKTALNKCRLVFARVNHSQRSGETPLKTWIVAKEDGEVVTAHCNCMAGLSESCSHVGAVLFAIKAGVKMRETASCTTEKCKWLMPSHVKKVFRPQWSVSCSCRPCLSHCYTAPTCMFTYMLVCLSHVQIPAAPVAMIDFSSAKSKKQNLDDAIAGRTGEKHTFQRPTVQGSKLERGSERYMQFFKTLSRNSPRSAALMSREPYYREFVPKSVSKHPKPLPQYRTQEMLQLSPTELQNACQDFRQEELTQPQVQVVEEETRNQSLSPIWFSQRAGRITASRLKQVLQTSLAQPSKSLIKSICYPEAHKFSTAATRYLLGIREPIRMEYSPRPWYN
;
A
#
# COMPACT_ATOMS: atom_id res chain seq x y z
N MET A 1 -39.87 24.68 11.29
CA MET A 1 -39.17 23.39 11.21
C MET A 1 -39.97 22.38 12.01
N GLU A 2 -40.44 21.31 11.40
CA GLU A 2 -40.97 20.17 12.16
C GLU A 2 -39.84 19.52 12.96
N ASP A 3 -40.09 19.24 14.23
CA ASP A 3 -39.10 18.61 15.11
C ASP A 3 -38.95 17.13 14.75
N THR A 4 -37.72 16.70 14.47
CA THR A 4 -37.41 15.27 14.35
C THR A 4 -37.54 14.56 15.70
N ASP A 5 -37.70 13.24 15.66
CA ASP A 5 -37.80 12.43 16.88
C ASP A 5 -36.56 12.56 17.78
N TYR A 6 -35.40 12.89 17.20
CA TYR A 6 -34.20 13.25 17.96
C TYR A 6 -34.40 14.53 18.79
N VAL A 7 -34.93 15.59 18.18
CA VAL A 7 -35.13 16.90 18.82
C VAL A 7 -36.15 16.82 19.96
N LYS A 8 -37.15 15.94 19.82
CA LYS A 8 -38.17 15.69 20.87
C LYS A 8 -37.60 15.00 22.11
N GLN A 9 -36.52 14.23 21.97
CA GLN A 9 -35.86 13.52 23.08
C GLN A 9 -34.90 14.42 23.88
N LEU A 10 -34.60 15.63 23.38
CA LEU A 10 -33.67 16.55 24.03
C LEU A 10 -34.35 17.42 25.09
N ASN A 11 -33.65 17.64 26.21
CA ASN A 11 -34.04 18.61 27.22
C ASN A 11 -34.14 20.03 26.62
N GLU A 12 -35.02 20.89 27.15
CA GLU A 12 -35.26 22.25 26.65
C GLU A 12 -33.99 23.07 26.36
N PRO A 13 -32.98 23.14 27.25
CA PRO A 13 -31.75 23.89 26.98
C PRO A 13 -30.90 23.27 25.85
N ALA A 14 -30.89 21.95 25.71
CA ALA A 14 -30.18 21.26 24.64
C ALA A 14 -30.90 21.42 23.30
N ARG A 15 -32.23 21.36 23.32
CA ARG A 15 -33.11 21.55 22.16
C ARG A 15 -32.98 22.95 21.57
N ARG A 16 -33.01 23.99 22.42
CA ARG A 16 -32.82 25.38 21.99
C ARG A 16 -31.49 25.58 21.26
N ARG A 17 -30.39 25.09 21.84
CA ARG A 17 -29.05 25.19 21.24
C ARG A 17 -28.93 24.42 19.93
N TYR A 18 -29.50 23.23 19.88
CA TYR A 18 -29.52 22.46 18.64
C TYR A 18 -30.24 23.22 17.51
N ARG A 19 -31.37 23.87 17.82
CA ARG A 19 -32.09 24.73 16.87
C ARG A 19 -31.30 25.98 16.47
N GLU A 20 -30.65 26.65 17.43
CA GLU A 20 -29.81 27.83 17.14
C GLU A 20 -28.68 27.48 16.17
N LYS A 21 -27.98 26.36 16.39
CA LYS A 21 -26.91 25.86 15.50
C LYS A 21 -27.41 25.57 14.09
N ILE A 22 -28.53 24.86 13.98
CA ILE A 22 -29.12 24.54 12.67
C ILE A 22 -29.55 25.81 11.95
N THR A 23 -30.23 26.71 12.65
CA THR A 23 -30.76 27.94 12.05
C THR A 23 -29.62 28.84 11.58
N ALA A 24 -28.53 28.92 12.34
CA ALA A 24 -27.37 29.76 12.02
C ALA A 24 -26.54 29.25 10.83
N HIS A 25 -26.45 27.92 10.64
CA HIS A 25 -25.46 27.34 9.72
C HIS A 25 -26.01 26.45 8.60
N ILE A 26 -27.23 25.91 8.74
CA ILE A 26 -27.75 24.86 7.84
C ILE A 26 -29.12 25.24 7.27
N GLY A 27 -30.01 25.81 8.08
CA GLY A 27 -31.38 26.21 7.71
C GLY A 27 -32.41 25.06 7.69
N TYR A 28 -31.98 23.81 7.87
CA TYR A 28 -32.83 22.62 7.95
C TYR A 28 -32.17 21.54 8.83
N ASP A 29 -32.96 20.60 9.36
CA ASP A 29 -32.43 19.55 10.25
C ASP A 29 -31.64 18.47 9.46
N PRO A 30 -30.34 18.26 9.72
CA PRO A 30 -29.53 17.25 9.06
C PRO A 30 -30.05 15.81 9.21
N TYR A 31 -30.81 15.51 10.26
CA TYR A 31 -31.36 14.17 10.49
C TYR A 31 -32.59 13.85 9.63
N GLN A 32 -33.18 14.85 8.98
CA GLN A 32 -34.25 14.65 8.00
C GLN A 32 -33.73 14.24 6.62
N LEU A 33 -32.44 14.47 6.35
CA LEU A 33 -31.83 14.18 5.06
C LEU A 33 -31.70 12.67 4.81
N LYS A 34 -31.97 12.28 3.56
CA LYS A 34 -31.76 10.92 3.07
C LYS A 34 -30.35 10.77 2.55
N LYS A 35 -29.86 9.52 2.45
CA LYS A 35 -28.52 9.22 1.93
C LYS A 35 -28.29 9.69 0.49
N SER A 36 -29.36 9.86 -0.29
CA SER A 36 -29.33 10.39 -1.66
C SER A 36 -28.97 11.86 -1.74
N ASP A 37 -29.17 12.61 -0.66
CA ASP A 37 -29.06 14.06 -0.65
C ASP A 37 -27.61 14.52 -0.43
N PHE A 38 -26.69 13.57 -0.23
CA PHE A 38 -25.28 13.81 0.03
C PHE A 38 -24.43 13.38 -1.17
N SER A 39 -23.53 14.26 -1.59
CA SER A 39 -22.42 13.95 -2.51
C SER A 39 -21.42 13.03 -1.81
N ARG A 40 -20.81 12.10 -2.56
CA ARG A 40 -19.71 11.25 -2.07
C ARG A 40 -18.37 11.66 -2.67
N ASP A 41 -18.35 12.76 -3.41
CA ASP A 41 -17.16 13.22 -4.11
C ASP A 41 -16.17 13.85 -3.11
N LEU A 42 -14.92 13.41 -3.18
CA LEU A 42 -13.85 13.90 -2.31
C LEU A 42 -13.51 15.38 -2.56
N SER A 43 -13.86 15.91 -3.73
CA SER A 43 -13.71 17.32 -4.08
C SER A 43 -14.57 18.24 -3.23
N ASP A 44 -15.73 17.77 -2.76
CA ASP A 44 -16.66 18.54 -1.94
C ASP A 44 -16.31 18.53 -0.45
N LEU A 45 -15.23 17.86 -0.05
CA LEU A 45 -14.77 17.83 1.34
C LEU A 45 -14.10 19.16 1.73
N PRO A 46 -14.40 19.70 2.92
CA PRO A 46 -13.71 20.88 3.45
C PRO A 46 -12.23 20.55 3.71
N ALA A 47 -11.32 21.50 3.48
CA ALA A 47 -9.87 21.31 3.57
C ALA A 47 -9.33 21.22 5.01
N VAL A 48 -9.90 20.32 5.81
CA VAL A 48 -9.58 20.17 7.24
C VAL A 48 -8.18 19.55 7.43
N GLU A 49 -7.28 20.28 8.08
CA GLU A 49 -5.95 19.80 8.45
C GLU A 49 -5.87 19.32 9.91
N ALA A 50 -4.71 18.76 10.30
CA ALA A 50 -4.46 18.31 11.66
C ALA A 50 -4.55 19.45 12.69
N MET A 51 -4.14 20.65 12.28
CA MET A 51 -4.16 21.83 13.13
C MET A 51 -5.59 22.29 13.39
N ASP A 52 -6.47 22.25 12.40
CA ASP A 52 -7.90 22.59 12.55
C ASP A 52 -8.63 21.64 13.49
N ILE A 53 -8.32 20.33 13.39
CA ILE A 53 -8.87 19.32 14.31
C ILE A 53 -8.44 19.61 15.74
N THR A 54 -7.16 19.96 15.93
CA THR A 54 -6.62 20.28 17.26
C THR A 54 -7.21 21.59 17.78
N SER A 55 -7.34 22.59 16.91
CA SER A 55 -7.96 23.88 17.21
C SER A 55 -9.40 23.67 17.68
N TYR A 56 -10.20 22.91 16.95
CA TYR A 56 -11.60 22.63 17.30
C TYR A 56 -11.75 21.80 18.58
N LEU A 57 -11.03 20.68 18.72
CA LEU A 57 -11.23 19.77 19.86
C LEU A 57 -10.57 20.26 21.16
N VAL A 58 -9.45 20.96 21.07
CA VAL A 58 -8.64 21.33 22.25
C VAL A 58 -8.76 22.81 22.58
N LEU A 59 -8.62 23.68 21.59
CA LEU A 59 -8.49 25.13 21.79
C LEU A 59 -9.82 25.89 21.72
N HIS A 60 -10.82 25.35 21.03
CA HIS A 60 -12.14 25.97 20.94
C HIS A 60 -12.78 26.05 22.32
N THR A 61 -13.52 27.13 22.56
CA THR A 61 -14.24 27.34 23.80
C THR A 61 -15.52 26.51 23.81
N SER A 62 -15.71 25.75 24.88
CA SER A 62 -16.98 25.08 25.18
C SER A 62 -17.99 26.14 25.56
N TYR A 63 -19.16 26.09 24.96
CA TYR A 63 -20.26 26.98 25.33
C TYR A 63 -20.71 26.79 26.78
N TYR A 64 -20.70 25.55 27.31
CA TYR A 64 -21.20 25.27 28.66
C TYR A 64 -20.34 25.86 29.77
N THR A 65 -19.02 25.81 29.58
CA THR A 65 -18.05 26.17 30.62
C THR A 65 -17.34 27.49 30.32
N ALA A 66 -17.63 28.12 29.17
CA ALA A 66 -16.93 29.28 28.61
C ALA A 66 -15.39 29.12 28.56
N SER A 67 -14.90 27.89 28.73
CA SER A 67 -13.51 27.52 28.85
C SER A 67 -13.13 26.60 27.70
N GLN A 68 -11.84 26.52 27.38
CA GLN A 68 -11.33 25.64 26.32
C GLN A 68 -11.79 24.19 26.54
N MET A 69 -12.25 23.54 25.47
CA MET A 69 -12.83 22.19 25.52
C MET A 69 -11.84 21.13 26.02
N LYS A 70 -10.53 21.30 25.76
CA LYS A 70 -9.45 20.39 26.20
C LYS A 70 -9.78 18.90 25.97
N ALA A 71 -10.44 18.57 24.85
CA ALA A 71 -10.92 17.23 24.57
C ALA A 71 -9.81 16.30 24.03
N TYR A 72 -8.72 16.14 24.79
CA TYR A 72 -7.57 15.31 24.40
C TYR A 72 -7.95 13.85 24.12
N LYS A 73 -8.92 13.31 24.85
CA LYS A 73 -9.45 11.94 24.61
C LYS A 73 -10.08 11.77 23.22
N SER A 74 -10.59 12.85 22.63
CA SER A 74 -11.17 12.83 21.30
C SER A 74 -10.11 12.87 20.19
N MET A 75 -8.85 13.17 20.52
CA MET A 75 -7.73 12.93 19.60
C MET A 75 -7.42 11.43 19.44
N GLU A 76 -7.65 10.61 20.46
CA GLU A 76 -7.48 9.15 20.38
C GLU A 76 -8.52 8.48 19.46
N ALA A 77 -9.56 9.23 19.07
CA ALA A 77 -10.57 8.79 18.10
C ALA A 77 -10.01 8.52 16.69
N PHE A 78 -8.74 8.88 16.43
CA PHE A 78 -8.00 8.40 15.27
C PHE A 78 -8.05 6.87 15.15
N ASN A 79 -8.01 6.14 16.27
CA ASN A 79 -8.10 4.68 16.26
C ASN A 79 -9.43 4.17 15.73
N TYR A 80 -10.55 4.88 15.97
CA TYR A 80 -11.86 4.50 15.45
C TYR A 80 -11.94 4.68 13.93
N PHE A 81 -11.26 5.71 13.41
CA PHE A 81 -11.07 5.88 11.97
C PHE A 81 -10.21 4.75 11.38
N VAL A 82 -9.06 4.42 11.98
CA VAL A 82 -8.16 3.34 11.51
C VAL A 82 -8.84 1.98 11.52
N CYS A 83 -9.69 1.71 12.51
CA CYS A 83 -10.49 0.49 12.61
C CYS A 83 -11.67 0.42 11.62
N GLY A 84 -11.87 1.44 10.77
CA GLY A 84 -12.91 1.45 9.73
C GLY A 84 -14.32 1.62 10.29
N TRP A 85 -14.49 2.29 11.44
CA TRP A 85 -15.80 2.44 12.08
C TRP A 85 -16.64 3.60 11.54
N VAL A 86 -16.07 4.43 10.68
CA VAL A 86 -16.75 5.53 10.00
C VAL A 86 -17.29 5.03 8.65
N ASN A 87 -18.61 5.02 8.54
CA ASN A 87 -19.37 4.57 7.39
C ASN A 87 -20.10 5.76 6.73
N ASP A 88 -20.33 5.65 5.41
CA ASP A 88 -21.19 6.56 4.64
C ASP A 88 -20.88 8.05 4.84
N LEU A 89 -19.61 8.43 4.66
CA LEU A 89 -19.22 9.83 4.61
C LEU A 89 -19.87 10.47 3.37
N GLY A 90 -20.61 11.56 3.59
CA GLY A 90 -21.24 12.33 2.53
C GLY A 90 -21.21 13.82 2.82
N THR A 91 -21.20 14.64 1.78
CA THR A 91 -21.10 16.09 1.86
C THR A 91 -22.29 16.77 1.20
N LYS A 92 -22.69 17.92 1.73
CA LYS A 92 -23.74 18.76 1.15
C LYS A 92 -23.41 20.22 1.41
N THR A 93 -23.71 21.09 0.46
CA THR A 93 -23.52 22.53 0.64
C THR A 93 -24.56 23.06 1.63
N ALA A 94 -24.10 23.83 2.62
CA ALA A 94 -24.91 24.48 3.63
C ALA A 94 -24.90 26.02 3.42
N LEU A 95 -25.52 26.75 4.35
CA LEU A 95 -25.56 28.22 4.30
C LEU A 95 -24.15 28.82 4.47
N ASN A 96 -23.96 30.07 4.05
CA ASN A 96 -22.73 30.85 4.23
C ASN A 96 -21.44 30.22 3.65
N LYS A 97 -21.55 29.50 2.53
CA LYS A 97 -20.43 28.76 1.90
C LYS A 97 -19.81 27.67 2.80
N CYS A 98 -20.55 27.21 3.81
CA CYS A 98 -20.12 26.08 4.63
C CYS A 98 -20.48 24.75 3.96
N ARG A 99 -19.70 23.70 4.26
CA ARG A 99 -19.95 22.31 3.88
C ARG A 99 -20.47 21.54 5.09
N LEU A 100 -21.64 20.93 4.92
CA LEU A 100 -22.19 19.96 5.85
C LEU A 100 -21.64 18.58 5.49
N VAL A 101 -20.92 17.97 6.42
CA VAL A 101 -20.45 16.60 6.32
C VAL A 101 -21.30 15.73 7.22
N PHE A 102 -21.80 14.62 6.70
CA PHE A 102 -22.58 13.63 7.44
C PHE A 102 -21.87 12.27 7.38
N ALA A 103 -21.87 11.55 8.50
CA ALA A 103 -21.29 10.21 8.59
C ALA A 103 -22.03 9.36 9.62
N ARG A 104 -21.87 8.05 9.49
CA ARG A 104 -22.38 7.05 10.43
C ARG A 104 -21.22 6.37 11.15
N VAL A 105 -21.20 6.37 12.48
CA VAL A 105 -20.08 5.84 13.26
C VAL A 105 -20.54 4.72 14.18
N ASN A 106 -19.84 3.59 14.16
CA ASN A 106 -20.15 2.47 15.05
C ASN A 106 -19.85 2.81 16.52
N HIS A 107 -20.61 2.22 17.44
CA HIS A 107 -20.34 2.32 18.86
C HIS A 107 -19.08 1.54 19.24
N SER A 108 -18.26 2.12 20.13
CA SER A 108 -17.03 1.47 20.58
C SER A 108 -17.24 0.29 21.53
N GLN A 109 -18.35 0.28 22.27
CA GLN A 109 -18.66 -0.74 23.29
C GLN A 109 -19.82 -1.67 22.91
N ARG A 110 -20.53 -1.37 21.80
CA ARG A 110 -21.76 -2.06 21.39
C ARG A 110 -21.82 -2.22 19.87
N SER A 111 -20.99 -3.12 19.35
CA SER A 111 -20.79 -3.31 17.90
C SER A 111 -22.03 -3.82 17.14
N GLY A 112 -23.03 -4.39 17.83
CA GLY A 112 -24.28 -4.86 17.23
C GLY A 112 -25.39 -3.80 17.14
N GLU A 113 -25.18 -2.61 17.70
CA GLU A 113 -26.19 -1.54 17.73
C GLU A 113 -26.11 -0.68 16.45
N THR A 114 -27.21 -0.02 16.09
CA THR A 114 -27.26 0.80 14.87
C THR A 114 -26.22 1.93 14.94
N PRO A 115 -25.44 2.17 13.86
CA PRO A 115 -24.42 3.22 13.87
C PRO A 115 -25.00 4.60 14.19
N LEU A 116 -24.28 5.36 15.02
CA LEU A 116 -24.61 6.71 15.42
C LEU A 116 -24.50 7.66 14.22
N LYS A 117 -25.41 8.62 14.16
CA LYS A 117 -25.44 9.65 13.11
C LYS A 117 -24.68 10.87 13.63
N THR A 118 -23.65 11.26 12.88
CA THR A 118 -22.79 12.39 13.21
C THR A 118 -22.74 13.35 12.03
N TRP A 119 -22.87 14.64 12.31
CA TRP A 119 -22.73 15.68 11.30
C TRP A 119 -21.80 16.78 11.78
N ILE A 120 -21.10 17.39 10.83
CA ILE A 120 -20.09 18.42 11.05
C ILE A 120 -20.31 19.52 10.02
N VAL A 121 -20.24 20.77 10.45
CA VAL A 121 -20.23 21.94 9.57
C VAL A 121 -18.83 22.54 9.62
N ALA A 122 -18.20 22.62 8.45
CA ALA A 122 -16.91 23.27 8.28
C ALA A 122 -16.94 24.20 7.09
N LYS A 123 -16.12 25.25 7.13
CA LYS A 123 -15.90 26.14 6.00
C LYS A 123 -15.02 25.46 4.95
N GLU A 124 -14.97 26.02 3.74
CA GLU A 124 -14.13 25.48 2.66
C GLU A 124 -12.63 25.54 2.98
N ASP A 125 -12.23 26.51 3.80
CA ASP A 125 -10.85 26.70 4.30
C ASP A 125 -10.39 25.64 5.31
N GLY A 126 -11.28 24.76 5.79
CA GLY A 126 -10.97 23.73 6.78
C GLY A 126 -11.36 24.10 8.21
N GLU A 127 -11.81 25.32 8.47
CA GLU A 127 -12.25 25.73 9.81
C GLU A 127 -13.54 25.01 10.20
N VAL A 128 -13.49 24.23 11.29
CA VAL A 128 -14.66 23.52 11.82
C VAL A 128 -15.48 24.47 12.68
N VAL A 129 -16.72 24.75 12.26
CA VAL A 129 -17.61 25.69 12.95
C VAL A 129 -18.35 25.00 14.09
N THR A 130 -18.99 23.87 13.79
CA THR A 130 -19.71 23.10 14.80
C THR A 130 -19.87 21.64 14.37
N ALA A 131 -20.01 20.76 15.34
CA ALA A 131 -20.26 19.36 15.15
C ALA A 131 -21.33 18.86 16.12
N HIS A 132 -21.99 17.76 15.74
CA HIS A 132 -22.99 17.17 16.58
C HIS A 132 -23.11 15.67 16.30
N CYS A 133 -23.33 14.91 17.37
CA CYS A 133 -23.54 13.47 17.31
C CYS A 133 -24.75 13.10 18.17
N ASN A 134 -25.49 12.07 17.79
CA ASN A 134 -26.61 11.56 18.59
C ASN A 134 -26.19 10.66 19.76
N CYS A 135 -24.89 10.54 20.08
CA CYS A 135 -24.44 9.79 21.26
C CYS A 135 -24.66 10.58 22.57
N MET A 136 -24.58 9.88 23.72
CA MET A 136 -24.74 10.51 25.05
C MET A 136 -23.75 11.68 25.29
N ALA A 137 -22.51 11.54 24.84
CA ALA A 137 -21.51 12.62 24.91
C ALA A 137 -21.60 13.63 23.74
N GLY A 138 -22.56 13.48 22.83
CA GLY A 138 -22.65 14.26 21.60
C GLY A 138 -23.12 15.70 21.82
N LEU A 139 -23.75 15.95 22.97
CA LEU A 139 -24.19 17.27 23.42
C LEU A 139 -23.02 18.22 23.75
N SER A 140 -21.81 17.70 23.93
CA SER A 140 -20.60 18.50 24.12
C SER A 140 -19.88 18.83 22.81
N GLU A 141 -20.39 18.37 21.66
CA GLU A 141 -19.83 18.61 20.31
C GLU A 141 -18.43 18.04 20.05
N SER A 142 -17.77 17.51 21.08
CA SER A 142 -16.40 17.01 21.06
C SER A 142 -16.30 15.51 21.34
N CYS A 143 -17.34 14.72 21.12
CA CYS A 143 -17.28 13.30 21.40
C CYS A 143 -16.27 12.56 20.49
N SER A 144 -15.86 11.35 20.86
CA SER A 144 -14.94 10.54 20.06
C SER A 144 -15.51 10.21 18.65
N HIS A 145 -16.83 10.15 18.46
CA HIS A 145 -17.41 9.96 17.13
C HIS A 145 -17.19 11.17 16.23
N VAL A 146 -17.28 12.40 16.77
CA VAL A 146 -16.94 13.63 16.04
C VAL A 146 -15.46 13.63 15.66
N GLY A 147 -14.58 13.29 16.60
CA GLY A 147 -13.14 13.15 16.34
C GLY A 147 -12.84 12.15 15.20
N ALA A 148 -13.50 10.98 15.21
CA ALA A 148 -13.32 9.97 14.17
C ALA A 148 -13.74 10.48 12.77
N VAL A 149 -14.85 11.23 12.68
CA VAL A 149 -15.31 11.82 11.41
C VAL A 149 -14.37 12.91 10.93
N LEU A 150 -13.85 13.76 11.83
CA LEU A 150 -12.84 14.76 11.49
C LEU A 150 -11.56 14.14 10.92
N PHE A 151 -11.08 13.04 11.51
CA PHE A 151 -9.94 12.30 10.96
C PHE A 151 -10.27 11.65 9.60
N ALA A 152 -11.51 11.19 9.39
CA ALA A 152 -11.95 10.68 8.10
C ALA A 152 -11.98 11.76 7.02
N ILE A 153 -12.43 12.98 7.36
CA ILE A 153 -12.40 14.13 6.45
C ILE A 153 -10.96 14.46 6.08
N LYS A 154 -10.06 14.59 7.06
CA LYS A 154 -8.63 14.82 6.82
C LYS A 154 -8.01 13.75 5.93
N ALA A 155 -8.35 12.47 6.16
CA ALA A 155 -7.87 11.38 5.32
C ALA A 155 -8.42 11.50 3.88
N GLY A 156 -9.69 11.84 3.72
CA GLY A 156 -10.30 12.12 2.41
C GLY A 156 -9.68 13.31 1.69
N VAL A 157 -9.36 14.39 2.40
CA VAL A 157 -8.61 15.55 1.90
C VAL A 157 -7.21 15.15 1.48
N LYS A 158 -6.51 14.38 2.32
CA LYS A 158 -5.19 13.84 1.97
C LYS A 158 -5.29 12.94 0.73
N MET A 159 -6.34 12.13 0.59
CA MET A 159 -6.58 11.32 -0.61
C MET A 159 -6.87 12.19 -1.85
N ARG A 160 -7.56 13.32 -1.70
CA ARG A 160 -7.76 14.32 -2.75
C ARG A 160 -6.44 14.98 -3.17
N GLU A 161 -5.58 15.32 -2.21
CA GLU A 161 -4.29 15.98 -2.46
C GLU A 161 -3.19 15.02 -2.93
N THR A 162 -3.24 13.78 -2.46
CA THR A 162 -2.33 12.70 -2.89
C THR A 162 -2.85 11.95 -4.11
N ALA A 163 -4.05 12.29 -4.58
CA ALA A 163 -4.54 11.87 -5.89
C ALA A 163 -3.55 12.38 -6.94
N SER A 164 -2.67 11.49 -7.39
CA SER A 164 -1.86 11.74 -8.57
C SER A 164 -2.78 11.92 -9.78
N CYS A 165 -2.30 12.59 -10.82
CA CYS A 165 -2.97 12.86 -12.10
C CYS A 165 -3.66 11.66 -12.80
N THR A 166 -3.51 10.45 -12.25
CA THR A 166 -4.16 9.19 -12.64
C THR A 166 -5.55 8.96 -12.03
N THR A 167 -5.92 9.66 -10.95
CA THR A 167 -7.24 9.53 -10.26
C THR A 167 -8.22 10.65 -10.59
N GLU A 168 -7.75 11.79 -11.09
CA GLU A 168 -8.61 12.68 -11.88
C GLU A 168 -8.86 12.05 -13.26
N LYS A 169 -9.96 12.38 -13.95
CA LYS A 169 -10.08 12.05 -15.38
C LYS A 169 -8.86 12.63 -16.09
N CYS A 170 -7.93 11.78 -16.55
CA CYS A 170 -6.64 12.21 -17.08
C CYS A 170 -6.79 13.30 -18.17
N LYS A 171 -6.47 14.56 -17.82
CA LYS A 171 -6.01 15.58 -18.77
C LYS A 171 -4.53 15.28 -19.02
N TRP A 172 -4.24 14.51 -20.04
CA TRP A 172 -2.87 14.15 -20.41
C TRP A 172 -2.04 15.41 -20.73
N LEU A 173 -1.06 15.75 -19.88
CA LEU A 173 0.04 16.64 -20.25
C LEU A 173 0.93 15.85 -21.22
N MET A 174 0.76 16.15 -22.50
CA MET A 174 1.53 15.52 -23.57
C MET A 174 3.00 15.91 -23.43
N PRO A 175 3.95 14.97 -23.60
CA PRO A 175 5.36 15.34 -23.78
C PRO A 175 5.45 16.37 -24.90
N SER A 176 6.28 17.41 -24.78
CA SER A 176 6.33 18.55 -25.71
C SER A 176 6.49 18.15 -27.19
N HIS A 177 7.05 16.97 -27.42
CA HIS A 177 7.27 16.34 -28.72
C HIS A 177 6.01 15.69 -29.34
N VAL A 178 5.00 15.30 -28.56
CA VAL A 178 3.82 14.57 -29.02
C VAL A 178 2.63 15.52 -29.12
N LYS A 179 2.09 15.73 -30.33
CA LYS A 179 1.02 16.72 -30.59
C LYS A 179 -0.41 16.17 -30.70
N LYS A 180 -0.65 14.84 -30.84
CA LYS A 180 -2.01 14.22 -30.88
C LYS A 180 -2.04 12.77 -30.35
N VAL A 181 -3.16 12.38 -29.70
CA VAL A 181 -3.50 10.98 -29.30
C VAL A 181 -4.93 10.65 -29.76
N PHE A 182 -5.18 9.43 -30.24
CA PHE A 182 -6.52 8.88 -30.52
C PHE A 182 -7.09 8.12 -29.31
N ARG A 183 -8.39 8.27 -28.98
CA ARG A 183 -9.09 7.46 -27.96
C ARG A 183 -10.38 6.82 -28.52
N PRO A 184 -10.70 5.54 -28.22
CA PRO A 184 -11.97 4.91 -28.60
C PRO A 184 -13.04 5.04 -27.49
N GLN A 185 -14.32 5.07 -27.87
CA GLN A 185 -15.48 5.35 -27.00
C GLN A 185 -16.33 4.07 -26.78
N TRP A 186 -16.73 3.78 -25.54
CA TRP A 186 -17.75 2.77 -25.22
C TRP A 186 -18.68 3.24 -24.10
N SER A 187 -19.99 3.06 -24.29
CA SER A 187 -21.09 3.25 -23.33
C SER A 187 -21.61 1.90 -22.84
N VAL A 188 -22.02 1.80 -21.57
CA VAL A 188 -22.79 0.65 -21.08
C VAL A 188 -23.85 1.11 -20.08
N SER A 189 -25.11 1.00 -20.51
CA SER A 189 -26.33 1.07 -19.71
C SER A 189 -26.67 -0.35 -19.24
N CYS A 190 -26.88 -0.56 -17.94
CA CYS A 190 -27.34 -1.85 -17.41
C CYS A 190 -28.65 -1.68 -16.63
N SER A 191 -29.67 -2.40 -17.08
CA SER A 191 -31.06 -2.37 -16.60
C SER A 191 -31.35 -3.65 -15.81
N CYS A 192 -31.21 -3.62 -14.48
CA CYS A 192 -31.77 -4.66 -13.61
C CYS A 192 -31.89 -4.25 -12.12
N ARG A 193 -33.12 -4.39 -11.60
CA ARG A 193 -33.55 -4.65 -10.21
C ARG A 193 -34.65 -5.73 -10.30
N PRO A 194 -35.01 -6.51 -9.25
CA PRO A 194 -34.56 -6.45 -7.84
C PRO A 194 -34.21 -7.82 -7.20
N CYS A 195 -33.26 -7.83 -6.26
CA CYS A 195 -33.27 -8.80 -5.14
C CYS A 195 -32.63 -8.13 -3.90
N LEU A 196 -33.49 -7.61 -3.01
CA LEU A 196 -33.14 -7.30 -1.62
C LEU A 196 -33.22 -8.59 -0.81
N SER A 197 -32.35 -8.69 0.21
CA SER A 197 -32.16 -9.78 1.19
C SER A 197 -31.22 -10.90 0.73
N HIS A 198 -30.12 -11.10 1.48
CA HIS A 198 -29.05 -12.10 1.31
C HIS A 198 -27.84 -11.77 0.41
N CYS A 199 -27.22 -10.61 0.60
CA CYS A 199 -25.82 -10.40 0.17
C CYS A 199 -25.03 -9.64 1.26
N TYR A 200 -24.99 -10.20 2.47
CA TYR A 200 -23.90 -9.94 3.40
C TYR A 200 -22.91 -11.09 3.22
N THR A 201 -21.82 -10.82 2.47
CA THR A 201 -20.46 -11.40 2.52
C THR A 201 -19.84 -11.45 1.12
N ALA A 202 -19.08 -10.42 0.72
CA ALA A 202 -17.87 -10.49 -0.14
C ALA A 202 -17.36 -9.08 -0.55
N PRO A 203 -16.11 -8.68 -0.23
CA PRO A 203 -15.54 -7.38 -0.59
C PRO A 203 -14.73 -7.36 -1.92
N THR A 204 -15.01 -8.25 -2.88
CA THR A 204 -14.08 -8.48 -4.02
C THR A 204 -14.42 -7.74 -5.33
N CYS A 205 -15.51 -6.97 -5.42
CA CYS A 205 -15.95 -6.42 -6.72
C CYS A 205 -15.54 -4.96 -7.02
N MET A 206 -14.96 -4.21 -6.08
CA MET A 206 -14.52 -2.80 -6.30
C MET A 206 -13.05 -2.68 -6.75
N PHE A 207 -12.21 -3.69 -6.50
CA PHE A 207 -10.77 -3.61 -6.80
C PHE A 207 -10.40 -3.92 -8.25
N THR A 208 -11.26 -4.60 -9.01
CA THR A 208 -11.01 -4.93 -10.43
C THR A 208 -11.30 -3.77 -11.38
N TYR A 209 -12.14 -2.80 -11.00
CA TYR A 209 -12.54 -1.71 -11.90
C TYR A 209 -11.51 -0.57 -12.00
N MET A 210 -10.71 -0.32 -10.96
CA MET A 210 -9.67 0.73 -11.00
C MET A 210 -8.36 0.32 -11.68
N LEU A 211 -8.05 -0.98 -11.75
CA LEU A 211 -6.77 -1.47 -12.31
C LEU A 211 -6.74 -1.53 -13.85
N VAL A 212 -7.89 -1.44 -14.53
CA VAL A 212 -7.99 -1.55 -16.00
C VAL A 212 -7.84 -0.21 -16.73
N CYS A 213 -8.07 0.93 -16.06
CA CYS A 213 -8.05 2.25 -16.70
C CYS A 213 -6.65 2.85 -16.95
N LEU A 214 -5.58 2.26 -16.42
CA LEU A 214 -4.22 2.84 -16.46
C LEU A 214 -3.27 2.24 -17.50
N SER A 215 -3.67 1.22 -18.27
CA SER A 215 -2.71 0.39 -19.04
C SER A 215 -2.57 0.68 -20.54
N HIS A 216 -3.18 1.72 -21.13
CA HIS A 216 -3.09 1.94 -22.58
C HIS A 216 -2.79 3.39 -23.00
N VAL A 217 -1.72 3.98 -22.47
CA VAL A 217 -1.08 5.13 -23.12
C VAL A 217 0.40 4.87 -23.29
N GLN A 218 0.85 4.86 -24.55
CA GLN A 218 2.20 4.45 -24.92
C GLN A 218 3.01 5.71 -25.26
N ILE A 219 3.95 6.07 -24.36
CA ILE A 219 4.89 7.18 -24.56
C ILE A 219 6.23 6.59 -25.06
N PRO A 220 6.83 7.10 -26.15
CA PRO A 220 8.13 6.62 -26.62
C PRO A 220 9.26 6.93 -25.62
N ALA A 221 10.20 5.99 -25.44
CA ALA A 221 11.27 6.08 -24.45
C ALA A 221 12.37 7.08 -24.86
N ALA A 222 12.80 7.93 -23.93
CA ALA A 222 13.87 8.91 -24.14
C ALA A 222 15.28 8.32 -23.91
N PRO A 223 16.34 8.89 -24.53
CA PRO A 223 17.72 8.48 -24.31
C PRO A 223 18.19 8.70 -22.86
N VAL A 224 19.02 7.78 -22.33
CA VAL A 224 19.48 7.78 -20.91
C VAL A 224 20.21 9.06 -20.51
N ALA A 225 20.94 9.69 -21.44
CA ALA A 225 21.65 10.95 -21.19
C ALA A 225 20.71 12.13 -20.83
N MET A 226 19.41 12.00 -21.09
CA MET A 226 18.40 13.02 -20.76
C MET A 226 17.67 12.73 -19.43
N ILE A 227 18.11 11.73 -18.65
CA ILE A 227 17.47 11.35 -17.38
C ILE A 227 18.17 12.06 -16.21
N ASP A 228 17.42 12.92 -15.51
CA ASP A 228 17.86 13.56 -14.27
C ASP A 228 17.79 12.60 -13.07
N PHE A 229 18.85 12.45 -12.27
CA PHE A 229 18.94 11.57 -11.09
C PHE A 229 18.75 12.30 -9.74
N SER A 230 18.38 13.57 -9.75
CA SER A 230 18.04 14.29 -8.52
C SER A 230 16.86 13.61 -7.80
N SER A 231 16.87 13.67 -6.46
CA SER A 231 15.81 13.04 -5.66
C SER A 231 14.45 13.61 -6.06
N ALA A 232 13.38 12.83 -5.92
CA ALA A 232 12.02 13.28 -6.26
C ALA A 232 11.66 14.61 -5.56
N LYS A 233 12.19 14.82 -4.36
CA LYS A 233 12.03 16.07 -3.60
C LYS A 233 12.75 17.24 -4.26
N SER A 234 13.99 17.03 -4.71
CA SER A 234 14.76 18.05 -5.45
C SER A 234 14.15 18.37 -6.82
N LYS A 235 13.58 17.38 -7.52
CA LYS A 235 12.89 17.60 -8.81
C LYS A 235 11.63 18.43 -8.65
N LYS A 236 10.82 18.10 -7.64
CA LYS A 236 9.62 18.87 -7.30
C LYS A 236 9.99 20.31 -6.96
N GLN A 237 11.02 20.49 -6.14
CA GLN A 237 11.48 21.82 -5.74
C GLN A 237 11.99 22.63 -6.94
N ASN A 238 12.80 22.04 -7.82
CA ASN A 238 13.23 22.70 -9.06
C ASN A 238 12.06 23.04 -10.01
N LEU A 239 11.02 22.21 -10.05
CA LEU A 239 9.81 22.46 -10.84
C LEU A 239 9.01 23.62 -10.24
N ASP A 240 8.82 23.61 -8.92
CA ASP A 240 8.12 24.66 -8.17
C ASP A 240 8.87 26.00 -8.30
N ASP A 241 10.21 25.97 -8.27
CA ASP A 241 11.07 27.14 -8.48
C ASP A 241 11.00 27.65 -9.93
N ALA A 242 10.97 26.76 -10.93
CA ALA A 242 10.81 27.12 -12.35
C ALA A 242 9.42 27.70 -12.66
N ILE A 243 8.36 27.15 -12.07
CA ILE A 243 6.99 27.68 -12.16
C ILE A 243 6.91 29.05 -11.49
N ALA A 244 7.64 29.24 -10.38
CA ALA A 244 7.73 30.51 -9.68
C ALA A 244 8.72 31.51 -10.33
N GLY A 245 9.35 31.16 -11.46
CA GLY A 245 10.29 32.02 -12.19
C GLY A 245 11.63 32.27 -11.48
N ARG A 246 12.00 31.47 -10.49
CA ARG A 246 13.22 31.63 -9.69
C ARG A 246 14.32 30.68 -10.18
N THR A 247 15.40 31.23 -10.74
CA THR A 247 16.59 30.47 -11.16
C THR A 247 17.82 30.81 -10.28
N GLY A 248 18.36 29.82 -9.55
CA GLY A 248 19.64 29.86 -8.78
C GLY A 248 19.45 29.78 -7.26
N GLU A 249 20.27 29.14 -6.40
CA GLU A 249 21.54 28.38 -6.41
C GLU A 249 21.48 27.34 -5.24
N LYS A 250 22.25 26.24 -5.28
CA LYS A 250 22.12 25.07 -4.34
C LYS A 250 22.99 25.17 -3.08
N HIS A 251 22.45 24.86 -1.88
CA HIS A 251 23.20 24.71 -0.61
C HIS A 251 23.02 23.33 0.05
N THR A 252 24.12 22.71 0.48
CA THR A 252 24.20 21.38 1.16
C THR A 252 24.42 21.48 2.68
N PHE A 253 23.87 20.55 3.48
CA PHE A 253 23.88 20.57 4.96
C PHE A 253 24.53 19.30 5.58
N GLN A 254 25.30 19.43 6.67
CA GLN A 254 25.96 18.31 7.42
C GLN A 254 25.45 18.16 8.87
N ARG A 255 25.61 16.98 9.51
CA ARG A 255 24.98 16.56 10.81
C ARG A 255 25.98 16.36 11.98
N PRO A 256 25.53 16.48 13.27
CA PRO A 256 26.39 16.42 14.47
C PRO A 256 26.54 15.03 15.12
N THR A 257 27.61 14.80 15.92
CA THR A 257 28.09 13.48 16.43
C THR A 257 28.03 13.37 17.97
N VAL A 258 27.65 12.20 18.51
CA VAL A 258 27.56 11.89 19.97
C VAL A 258 28.85 11.25 20.52
N GLN A 259 29.31 11.71 21.70
CA GLN A 259 30.49 11.22 22.44
C GLN A 259 30.11 10.13 23.47
N GLY A 260 30.34 8.86 23.11
CA GLY A 260 30.62 7.79 24.07
C GLY A 260 32.04 7.28 23.81
N SER A 261 32.72 6.71 24.81
CA SER A 261 34.02 6.06 24.57
C SER A 261 33.80 4.89 23.62
N LYS A 262 34.12 5.10 22.34
CA LYS A 262 34.00 4.07 21.31
C LYS A 262 34.92 2.93 21.73
N LEU A 263 34.35 1.75 21.98
CA LEU A 263 35.16 0.54 22.08
C LEU A 263 35.94 0.42 20.77
N GLU A 264 37.25 0.46 20.85
CA GLU A 264 38.09 0.35 19.66
C GLU A 264 37.96 -1.06 19.07
N ARG A 265 37.65 -1.08 17.77
CA ARG A 265 37.49 -2.30 16.98
C ARG A 265 38.85 -3.01 16.94
N GLY A 266 38.95 -4.16 17.62
CA GLY A 266 40.18 -4.95 17.68
C GLY A 266 40.90 -4.91 19.04
N SER A 267 40.41 -4.15 20.02
CA SER A 267 40.94 -4.22 21.38
C SER A 267 40.81 -5.63 22.00
N GLU A 268 41.66 -5.96 22.97
CA GLU A 268 41.65 -7.27 23.63
C GLU A 268 40.28 -7.55 24.28
N ARG A 269 39.72 -6.55 24.95
CA ARG A 269 38.37 -6.58 25.54
C ARG A 269 37.28 -6.85 24.49
N TYR A 270 37.46 -6.33 23.28
CA TYR A 270 36.55 -6.55 22.14
C TYR A 270 36.62 -7.99 21.63
N MET A 271 37.82 -8.56 21.48
CA MET A 271 37.98 -9.96 21.06
C MET A 271 37.50 -10.94 22.13
N GLN A 272 37.75 -10.65 23.39
CA GLN A 272 37.35 -11.48 24.53
C GLN A 272 35.82 -11.50 24.73
N PHE A 273 35.13 -10.41 24.39
CA PHE A 273 33.67 -10.39 24.32
C PHE A 273 33.14 -11.40 23.31
N PHE A 274 33.63 -11.41 22.07
CA PHE A 274 33.18 -12.36 21.05
C PHE A 274 33.57 -13.81 21.36
N LYS A 275 34.73 -14.04 21.97
CA LYS A 275 35.15 -15.37 22.44
C LYS A 275 34.21 -15.90 23.54
N THR A 276 33.84 -15.05 24.50
CA THR A 276 32.85 -15.39 25.55
C THR A 276 31.46 -15.62 24.95
N LEU A 277 31.05 -14.77 24.00
CA LEU A 277 29.77 -14.88 23.31
C LEU A 277 29.67 -16.18 22.50
N SER A 278 30.75 -16.59 21.83
CA SER A 278 30.78 -17.85 21.07
C SER A 278 30.66 -19.08 21.96
N ARG A 279 31.26 -19.06 23.16
CA ARG A 279 31.18 -20.16 24.13
C ARG A 279 29.78 -20.31 24.73
N ASN A 280 29.13 -19.19 25.05
CA ASN A 280 27.83 -19.18 25.73
C ASN A 280 26.64 -19.22 24.76
N SER A 281 26.76 -18.54 23.60
CA SER A 281 25.67 -18.27 22.66
C SER A 281 26.13 -18.39 21.20
N PRO A 282 26.43 -19.61 20.70
CA PRO A 282 27.00 -19.84 19.38
C PRO A 282 26.09 -19.38 18.20
N ARG A 283 24.80 -19.13 18.44
CA ARG A 283 23.84 -18.65 17.41
C ARG A 283 23.55 -17.15 17.45
N SER A 284 24.36 -16.36 18.14
CA SER A 284 24.14 -14.91 18.22
C SER A 284 24.30 -14.22 16.85
N ALA A 285 23.37 -13.33 16.51
CA ALA A 285 23.42 -12.53 15.28
C ALA A 285 24.71 -11.68 15.16
N ALA A 286 25.30 -11.30 16.29
CA ALA A 286 26.54 -10.54 16.34
C ALA A 286 27.76 -11.33 15.84
N LEU A 287 27.70 -12.66 15.80
CA LEU A 287 28.77 -13.55 15.31
C LEU A 287 28.64 -13.84 13.80
N MET A 288 27.45 -13.68 13.22
CA MET A 288 27.14 -14.07 11.84
C MET A 288 27.88 -13.25 10.77
N SER A 289 28.40 -12.08 11.12
CA SER A 289 29.10 -11.17 10.20
C SER A 289 30.60 -11.07 10.48
N ARG A 290 31.16 -11.94 11.35
CA ARG A 290 32.53 -11.79 11.88
C ARG A 290 33.39 -13.02 11.64
N GLU A 291 34.56 -12.82 11.03
CA GLU A 291 35.59 -13.85 10.90
C GLU A 291 36.20 -14.14 12.27
N PRO A 292 36.40 -15.41 12.69
CA PRO A 292 36.16 -16.69 11.99
C PRO A 292 34.77 -17.32 12.21
N TYR A 293 33.92 -16.74 13.07
CA TYR A 293 32.70 -17.37 13.60
C TYR A 293 31.60 -17.65 12.57
N TYR A 294 31.52 -16.86 11.49
CA TYR A 294 30.47 -17.07 10.47
C TYR A 294 30.60 -18.39 9.71
N ARG A 295 31.80 -19.00 9.62
CA ARG A 295 32.05 -20.22 8.83
C ARG A 295 31.39 -21.46 9.44
N GLU A 296 31.23 -21.48 10.76
CA GLU A 296 30.55 -22.57 11.47
C GLU A 296 29.02 -22.50 11.32
N PHE A 297 28.49 -21.34 10.93
CA PHE A 297 27.06 -21.15 10.71
C PHE A 297 26.69 -21.49 9.26
N VAL A 298 26.47 -22.78 8.99
CA VAL A 298 25.82 -23.22 7.76
C VAL A 298 24.32 -23.34 8.03
N PRO A 299 23.44 -22.56 7.39
CA PRO A 299 21.99 -22.72 7.52
C PRO A 299 21.61 -24.17 7.19
N LYS A 300 20.82 -24.82 8.06
CA LYS A 300 20.38 -26.21 7.89
C LYS A 300 19.67 -26.48 6.55
N SER A 301 19.20 -25.44 5.87
CA SER A 301 18.66 -25.50 4.52
C SER A 301 19.75 -25.90 3.51
N VAL A 302 20.93 -25.29 3.54
CA VAL A 302 21.96 -25.42 2.47
C VAL A 302 22.56 -26.82 2.37
N SER A 303 22.61 -27.60 3.45
CA SER A 303 23.32 -28.89 3.46
C SER A 303 22.56 -30.07 2.86
N LYS A 304 21.27 -29.92 2.53
CA LYS A 304 20.42 -31.01 2.02
C LYS A 304 20.06 -30.90 0.55
N HIS A 305 20.39 -29.78 -0.10
CA HIS A 305 20.08 -29.59 -1.51
C HIS A 305 21.15 -30.19 -2.42
N PRO A 306 20.77 -30.69 -3.60
CA PRO A 306 21.75 -31.00 -4.62
C PRO A 306 22.44 -29.70 -5.06
N LYS A 307 23.73 -29.82 -5.38
CA LYS A 307 24.55 -28.70 -5.85
C LYS A 307 23.97 -28.12 -7.16
N PRO A 308 23.59 -26.84 -7.20
CA PRO A 308 23.14 -26.19 -8.43
C PRO A 308 24.24 -26.16 -9.50
N LEU A 309 23.86 -26.26 -10.78
CA LEU A 309 24.79 -26.21 -11.92
C LEU A 309 25.74 -25.00 -11.90
N PRO A 310 25.29 -23.77 -11.57
CA PRO A 310 26.20 -22.61 -11.49
C PRO A 310 27.33 -22.76 -10.48
N GLN A 311 27.19 -23.61 -9.45
CA GLN A 311 28.21 -23.80 -8.42
C GLN A 311 29.34 -24.77 -8.86
N TYR A 312 29.18 -25.46 -9.99
CA TYR A 312 30.29 -26.22 -10.58
C TYR A 312 31.27 -25.33 -11.36
N ARG A 313 30.90 -24.06 -11.60
CA ARG A 313 31.80 -23.06 -12.20
C ARG A 313 32.85 -22.64 -11.18
N THR A 314 34.09 -23.03 -11.40
CA THR A 314 35.22 -22.55 -10.59
C THR A 314 35.87 -21.32 -11.21
N GLN A 315 36.66 -20.60 -10.43
CA GLN A 315 37.29 -19.34 -10.87
C GLN A 315 38.45 -19.60 -11.85
N GLU A 316 39.05 -20.79 -11.79
CA GLU A 316 40.10 -21.25 -12.71
C GLU A 316 39.52 -21.51 -14.10
N MET A 317 38.31 -22.06 -14.19
CA MET A 317 37.63 -22.30 -15.47
C MET A 317 37.27 -21.02 -16.24
N LEU A 318 37.25 -19.86 -15.57
CA LEU A 318 37.00 -18.57 -16.21
C LEU A 318 38.18 -18.10 -17.07
N GLN A 319 39.38 -18.60 -16.79
CA GLN A 319 40.62 -18.17 -17.44
C GLN A 319 41.06 -19.11 -18.57
N LEU A 320 40.35 -20.22 -18.77
CA LEU A 320 40.64 -21.22 -19.81
C LEU A 320 40.22 -20.74 -21.20
N SER A 321 40.95 -21.19 -22.22
CA SER A 321 40.58 -20.95 -23.62
C SER A 321 39.29 -21.71 -24.01
N PRO A 322 38.56 -21.27 -25.05
CA PRO A 322 37.33 -21.93 -25.48
C PRO A 322 37.50 -23.43 -25.81
N THR A 323 38.65 -23.81 -26.36
CA THR A 323 39.01 -25.20 -26.70
C THR A 323 39.25 -26.05 -25.46
N GLU A 324 39.95 -25.53 -24.46
CA GLU A 324 40.19 -26.24 -23.20
C GLU A 324 38.89 -26.41 -22.41
N LEU A 325 38.02 -25.39 -22.47
CA LEU A 325 36.70 -25.44 -21.83
C LEU A 325 35.80 -26.51 -22.47
N GLN A 326 35.85 -26.66 -23.79
CA GLN A 326 35.08 -27.69 -24.50
C GLN A 326 35.51 -29.11 -24.10
N ASN A 327 36.81 -29.33 -23.92
CA ASN A 327 37.35 -30.61 -23.44
C ASN A 327 36.93 -30.87 -21.98
N ALA A 328 37.06 -29.88 -21.10
CA ALA A 328 36.61 -29.98 -19.71
C ALA A 328 35.09 -30.26 -19.59
N CYS A 329 34.28 -29.74 -20.52
CA CYS A 329 32.85 -30.04 -20.59
C CYS A 329 32.54 -31.48 -21.03
N GLN A 330 33.39 -32.12 -21.83
CA GLN A 330 33.21 -33.53 -22.22
C GLN A 330 33.48 -34.47 -21.04
N ASP A 331 34.43 -34.11 -20.18
CA ASP A 331 34.78 -34.86 -18.98
C ASP A 331 33.81 -34.62 -17.80
N PHE A 332 33.01 -33.56 -17.88
CA PHE A 332 32.08 -33.18 -16.82
C PHE A 332 30.96 -34.21 -16.66
N ARG A 333 30.91 -34.86 -15.49
CA ARG A 333 29.78 -35.68 -15.06
C ARG A 333 29.11 -35.05 -13.86
N GLN A 334 27.79 -34.90 -13.94
CA GLN A 334 26.99 -34.46 -12.81
C GLN A 334 26.84 -35.61 -11.80
N GLU A 335 26.88 -35.29 -10.52
CA GLU A 335 26.52 -36.25 -9.46
C GLU A 335 25.06 -36.72 -9.64
N GLU A 336 24.84 -38.02 -9.41
CA GLU A 336 23.50 -38.60 -9.42
C GLU A 336 22.67 -38.05 -8.25
N LEU A 337 21.43 -37.67 -8.54
CA LEU A 337 20.53 -37.09 -7.53
C LEU A 337 19.96 -38.20 -6.65
N THR A 338 20.15 -38.08 -5.33
CA THR A 338 19.54 -39.02 -4.38
C THR A 338 18.06 -38.70 -4.16
N GLN A 339 17.22 -39.73 -3.93
CA GLN A 339 15.79 -39.55 -3.67
C GLN A 339 15.48 -38.57 -2.51
N PRO A 340 16.20 -38.58 -1.37
CA PRO A 340 15.98 -37.62 -0.30
C PRO A 340 16.24 -36.17 -0.72
N GLN A 341 17.27 -35.92 -1.54
CA GLN A 341 17.56 -34.58 -2.06
C GLN A 341 16.43 -34.07 -2.97
N VAL A 342 15.84 -34.96 -3.77
CA VAL A 342 14.70 -34.62 -4.65
C VAL A 342 13.48 -34.22 -3.83
N GLN A 343 13.17 -34.98 -2.76
CA GLN A 343 12.04 -34.67 -1.88
C GLN A 343 12.21 -33.31 -1.18
N VAL A 344 13.39 -33.03 -0.63
CA VAL A 344 13.66 -31.75 0.04
C VAL A 344 13.53 -30.58 -0.94
N VAL A 345 14.04 -30.74 -2.17
CA VAL A 345 13.87 -29.71 -3.21
C VAL A 345 12.40 -29.54 -3.57
N GLU A 346 11.61 -30.61 -3.72
CA GLU A 346 10.17 -30.50 -3.99
C GLU A 346 9.47 -29.67 -2.91
N GLU A 347 9.66 -30.05 -1.64
CA GLU A 347 9.01 -29.42 -0.49
C GLU A 347 9.28 -27.92 -0.39
N GLU A 348 10.54 -27.51 -0.49
CA GLU A 348 10.94 -26.11 -0.37
C GLU A 348 10.61 -25.27 -1.61
N THR A 349 10.33 -25.93 -2.73
CA THR A 349 10.04 -25.28 -4.00
C THR A 349 8.54 -25.33 -4.36
N ARG A 350 7.67 -25.83 -3.45
CA ARG A 350 6.19 -25.80 -3.59
C ARG A 350 5.61 -24.42 -3.91
N ASN A 351 6.22 -23.36 -3.37
CA ASN A 351 5.83 -21.97 -3.63
C ASN A 351 6.31 -21.42 -4.99
N GLN A 352 6.89 -22.28 -5.84
CA GLN A 352 7.27 -21.99 -7.22
C GLN A 352 8.12 -20.72 -7.35
N SER A 353 7.67 -19.77 -8.18
CA SER A 353 8.36 -18.51 -8.48
C SER A 353 8.50 -17.55 -7.30
N LEU A 354 7.86 -17.83 -6.16
CA LEU A 354 8.06 -17.07 -4.93
C LEU A 354 9.26 -17.57 -4.12
N SER A 355 9.76 -18.78 -4.40
CA SER A 355 10.93 -19.34 -3.74
C SER A 355 12.23 -18.96 -4.48
N PRO A 356 13.24 -18.38 -3.82
CA PRO A 356 14.54 -18.12 -4.44
C PRO A 356 15.27 -19.42 -4.80
N ILE A 357 15.05 -20.49 -4.02
CA ILE A 357 15.65 -21.81 -4.23
C ILE A 357 15.17 -22.42 -5.56
N TRP A 358 13.91 -22.17 -5.94
CA TRP A 358 13.34 -22.58 -7.24
C TRP A 358 14.18 -22.05 -8.42
N PHE A 359 14.65 -20.81 -8.37
CA PHE A 359 15.46 -20.23 -9.44
C PHE A 359 16.88 -20.81 -9.45
N SER A 360 17.50 -20.95 -8.28
CA SER A 360 18.84 -21.54 -8.13
C SER A 360 18.89 -22.97 -8.69
N GLN A 361 17.92 -23.81 -8.33
CA GLN A 361 17.89 -25.21 -8.77
C GLN A 361 17.56 -25.37 -10.26
N ARG A 362 16.86 -24.40 -10.87
CA ARG A 362 16.51 -24.41 -12.30
C ARG A 362 17.59 -23.82 -13.21
N ALA A 363 18.52 -23.04 -12.66
CA ALA A 363 19.58 -22.41 -13.44
C ALA A 363 20.42 -23.48 -14.16
N GLY A 364 20.51 -23.38 -15.49
CA GLY A 364 21.22 -24.33 -16.33
C GLY A 364 20.45 -25.59 -16.71
N ARG A 365 19.24 -25.83 -16.17
CA ARG A 365 18.41 -27.00 -16.49
C ARG A 365 17.39 -26.71 -17.59
N ILE A 366 17.22 -27.64 -18.52
CA ILE A 366 16.16 -27.56 -19.53
C ILE A 366 14.83 -27.94 -18.86
N THR A 367 13.88 -27.00 -18.86
CA THR A 367 12.57 -27.17 -18.22
C THR A 367 11.49 -27.40 -19.27
N ALA A 368 10.35 -28.00 -18.88
CA ALA A 368 9.27 -28.33 -19.81
C ALA A 368 8.81 -27.13 -20.67
N SER A 369 8.72 -25.93 -20.07
CA SER A 369 8.33 -24.70 -20.78
C SER A 369 9.36 -24.19 -21.79
N ARG A 370 10.61 -24.68 -21.74
CA ARG A 370 11.72 -24.29 -22.63
C ARG A 370 12.13 -25.40 -23.59
N LEU A 371 11.66 -26.63 -23.37
CA LEU A 371 12.04 -27.80 -24.17
C LEU A 371 11.82 -27.59 -25.67
N LYS A 372 10.64 -27.13 -26.07
CA LYS A 372 10.32 -26.85 -27.48
C LYS A 372 11.31 -25.87 -28.12
N GLN A 373 11.67 -24.81 -27.40
CA GLN A 373 12.57 -23.77 -27.91
C GLN A 373 14.00 -24.31 -28.08
N VAL A 374 14.44 -25.16 -27.15
CA VAL A 374 15.75 -25.82 -27.24
C VAL A 374 15.80 -26.73 -28.45
N LEU A 375 14.76 -27.55 -28.66
CA LEU A 375 14.70 -28.48 -29.80
C LEU A 375 14.63 -27.79 -31.16
N GLN A 376 14.06 -26.57 -31.22
CA GLN A 376 13.97 -25.78 -32.46
C GLN A 376 15.22 -24.96 -32.76
N THR A 377 16.20 -24.95 -31.87
CA THR A 377 17.43 -24.18 -32.03
C THR A 377 18.50 -25.01 -32.76
N SER A 378 19.16 -24.42 -33.75
CA SER A 378 20.30 -25.05 -34.43
C SER A 378 21.47 -25.26 -33.46
N LEU A 379 22.06 -26.47 -33.49
CA LEU A 379 23.25 -26.80 -32.69
C LEU A 379 24.49 -26.04 -33.16
N ALA A 380 24.58 -25.73 -34.47
CA ALA A 380 25.69 -24.97 -35.04
C ALA A 380 25.64 -23.48 -34.65
N GLN A 381 24.44 -22.95 -34.38
CA GLN A 381 24.23 -21.56 -33.99
C GLN A 381 23.16 -21.46 -32.91
N PRO A 382 23.53 -21.74 -31.64
CA PRO A 382 22.57 -21.72 -30.58
C PRO A 382 22.13 -20.30 -30.24
N SER A 383 20.84 -20.15 -29.96
CA SER A 383 20.26 -18.89 -29.54
C SER A 383 20.88 -18.43 -28.22
N LYS A 384 21.70 -17.38 -28.29
CA LYS A 384 22.36 -16.77 -27.12
C LYS A 384 21.35 -16.29 -26.07
N SER A 385 20.19 -15.81 -26.50
CA SER A 385 19.12 -15.36 -25.60
C SER A 385 18.46 -16.54 -24.88
N LEU A 386 18.26 -17.65 -25.59
CA LEU A 386 17.72 -18.88 -25.00
C LEU A 386 18.69 -19.42 -23.94
N ILE A 387 19.99 -19.51 -24.26
CA ILE A 387 21.03 -19.95 -23.31
C ILE A 387 21.04 -19.05 -22.07
N LYS A 388 21.07 -17.73 -22.24
CA LYS A 388 21.03 -16.78 -21.12
C LYS A 388 19.77 -16.96 -20.25
N SER A 389 18.61 -17.20 -20.88
CA SER A 389 17.36 -17.42 -20.15
C SER A 389 17.33 -18.71 -19.33
N ILE A 390 18.04 -19.74 -19.78
CA ILE A 390 18.16 -21.03 -19.08
C ILE A 390 19.18 -20.92 -17.95
N CYS A 391 20.33 -20.29 -18.19
CA CYS A 391 21.40 -20.14 -17.20
C CYS A 391 21.06 -19.12 -16.10
N TYR A 392 20.24 -18.10 -16.41
CA TYR A 392 19.90 -17.00 -15.50
C TYR A 392 18.38 -16.80 -15.39
N PRO A 393 17.63 -17.77 -14.84
CA PRO A 393 16.17 -17.71 -14.82
C PRO A 393 15.62 -16.57 -13.95
N GLU A 394 16.38 -16.10 -12.96
CA GLU A 394 16.00 -14.96 -12.12
C GLU A 394 16.06 -13.62 -12.86
N ALA A 395 17.01 -13.45 -13.77
CA ALA A 395 17.13 -12.26 -14.62
C ALA A 395 16.06 -12.22 -15.73
N HIS A 396 15.53 -13.39 -16.10
CA HIS A 396 14.56 -13.57 -17.17
C HIS A 396 13.16 -13.96 -16.67
N LYS A 397 12.68 -13.26 -15.64
CA LYS A 397 11.31 -13.41 -15.11
C LYS A 397 10.28 -12.98 -16.17
N PHE A 398 9.37 -13.88 -16.50
CA PHE A 398 8.28 -13.60 -17.43
C PHE A 398 7.07 -13.06 -16.67
N SER A 399 6.69 -11.80 -16.92
CA SER A 399 5.51 -11.16 -16.34
C SER A 399 4.79 -10.30 -17.38
N THR A 400 3.65 -10.78 -17.85
CA THR A 400 2.71 -10.10 -18.74
C THR A 400 1.38 -9.86 -18.00
N ALA A 401 0.55 -8.95 -18.50
CA ALA A 401 -0.78 -8.71 -17.95
C ALA A 401 -1.63 -10.00 -17.95
N ALA A 402 -1.58 -10.77 -19.05
CA ALA A 402 -2.23 -12.07 -19.17
C ALA A 402 -1.74 -13.05 -18.09
N THR A 403 -0.42 -13.16 -17.86
CA THR A 403 0.08 -14.04 -16.80
C THR A 403 -0.30 -13.59 -15.39
N ARG A 404 -0.38 -12.28 -15.11
CA ARG A 404 -0.81 -11.79 -13.80
C ARG A 404 -2.28 -12.08 -13.54
N TYR A 405 -3.12 -11.93 -14.57
CA TYR A 405 -4.52 -12.34 -14.51
C TYR A 405 -4.66 -13.84 -14.28
N LEU A 406 -3.94 -14.67 -15.05
CA LEU A 406 -3.95 -16.13 -14.91
C LEU A 406 -3.51 -16.59 -13.51
N LEU A 407 -2.53 -15.92 -12.89
CA LEU A 407 -2.11 -16.21 -11.52
C LEU A 407 -3.22 -15.91 -10.49
N GLY A 408 -4.03 -14.87 -10.71
CA GLY A 408 -5.15 -14.52 -9.82
C GLY A 408 -6.32 -15.50 -9.89
N ILE A 409 -6.57 -16.12 -11.05
CA ILE A 409 -7.68 -17.08 -11.24
C ILE A 409 -7.28 -18.55 -11.00
N ARG A 410 -5.97 -18.83 -10.86
CA ARG A 410 -5.45 -20.20 -10.73
C ARG A 410 -5.95 -20.93 -9.48
N GLU A 411 -5.96 -20.27 -8.32
CA GLU A 411 -6.47 -20.88 -7.07
C GLU A 411 -7.98 -21.12 -7.11
N PRO A 412 -8.83 -20.17 -7.57
CA PRO A 412 -10.25 -20.44 -7.82
C PRO A 412 -10.51 -21.67 -8.69
N ILE A 413 -9.80 -21.81 -9.82
CA ILE A 413 -9.91 -22.99 -10.70
C ILE A 413 -9.46 -24.25 -9.95
N ARG A 414 -8.34 -24.20 -9.23
CA ARG A 414 -7.87 -25.36 -8.44
C ARG A 414 -8.92 -25.84 -7.43
N MET A 415 -9.65 -24.93 -6.81
CA MET A 415 -10.72 -25.27 -5.87
C MET A 415 -11.94 -25.90 -6.56
N GLU A 416 -12.26 -25.48 -7.78
CA GLU A 416 -13.38 -26.01 -8.57
C GLU A 416 -13.14 -27.45 -9.03
N TYR A 417 -11.91 -27.77 -9.42
CA TYR A 417 -11.51 -29.09 -9.92
C TYR A 417 -10.90 -30.01 -8.84
N SER A 418 -10.79 -29.55 -7.59
CA SER A 418 -10.40 -30.43 -6.50
C SER A 418 -11.55 -31.39 -6.20
N PRO A 419 -11.32 -32.72 -6.18
CA PRO A 419 -12.39 -33.67 -5.86
C PRO A 419 -12.97 -33.28 -4.51
N ARG A 420 -14.26 -32.92 -4.50
CA ARG A 420 -14.99 -32.70 -3.25
C ARG A 420 -14.85 -33.99 -2.44
N PRO A 421 -14.45 -33.93 -1.16
CA PRO A 421 -14.44 -35.13 -0.34
C PRO A 421 -15.85 -35.71 -0.39
N TRP A 422 -15.94 -36.94 -0.90
CA TRP A 422 -17.16 -37.73 -0.81
C TRP A 422 -17.41 -37.93 0.69
N TYR A 423 -18.44 -37.27 1.22
CA TYR A 423 -18.91 -37.53 2.56
C TYR A 423 -19.46 -38.95 2.59
N ASN A 424 -18.71 -39.88 3.20
CA ASN A 424 -19.24 -41.14 3.72
C ASN A 424 -19.41 -41.01 5.23
#